data_AF-A0A7Y4RGZ7-F1
#
_entry.id   AF-A0A7Y4RGZ7-F1
#
_cell.length_a   1.000
_cell.length_b   1.000
_cell.length_c   1.000
_cell.angle_alpha   90.00
_cell.angle_beta   90.00
_cell.angle_gamma   90.00
#
_symmetry.space_group_name_H-M   'P 1'
#
loop_
_entity.id
_entity.type
_entity.pdbx_description
1 polymer ?
#
loop_
_entity_poly.entity_id
_entity_poly.type
_entity_poly.pdbx_seq_one_letter_code
_entity_poly.pdbx_strand_id
1 'polypeptide(L)'
;MGEKQIVESFARQSAAFRPLAQQVRSGARSRMVWFVALCGFVILNGKTLWDSIAQAYFSGLPLALLIFPWVIAALFAVITHFIIDEVDARDNLYIAHQSAALDLYLESLDEGDADPREMIAIMHDSTDELKAAKSELDKYSKRAQLFERITFACVVAGFVWSLVGPFLLVYIIRSGLT
;
A
#
# COMPACT_ATOMS: atom_id res chain seq x y z
N MET A 1 37.52 -15.56 -16.78
CA MET A 1 36.45 -14.57 -16.58
C MET A 1 36.17 -14.57 -15.09
N GLY A 2 36.63 -13.51 -14.43
CA GLY A 2 36.81 -13.49 -12.98
C GLY A 2 35.50 -13.29 -12.24
N GLU A 3 35.41 -13.89 -11.06
CA GLU A 3 34.32 -13.82 -10.08
C GLU A 3 33.72 -12.41 -9.94
N LYS A 4 34.59 -11.38 -9.99
CA LYS A 4 34.24 -9.95 -10.04
C LYS A 4 33.23 -9.57 -11.14
N GLN A 5 33.37 -10.08 -12.36
CA GLN A 5 32.42 -9.80 -13.45
C GLN A 5 31.02 -10.39 -13.18
N ILE A 6 30.94 -11.52 -12.49
CA ILE A 6 29.67 -12.17 -12.15
C ILE A 6 28.97 -11.35 -11.08
N VAL A 7 29.70 -10.95 -10.03
CA VAL A 7 29.21 -10.10 -8.93
C VAL A 7 28.71 -8.75 -9.47
N GLU A 8 29.49 -8.08 -10.32
CA GLU A 8 29.09 -6.82 -10.96
C GLU A 8 27.86 -6.98 -11.87
N SER A 9 27.76 -8.10 -12.61
CA SER A 9 26.61 -8.38 -13.46
C SER A 9 25.33 -8.59 -12.64
N PHE A 10 25.45 -9.26 -11.49
CA PHE A 10 24.36 -9.48 -10.55
C PHE A 10 23.93 -8.19 -9.87
N ALA A 11 24.88 -7.36 -9.44
CA ALA A 11 24.61 -6.03 -8.89
C ALA A 11 23.87 -5.14 -9.91
N ARG A 12 24.28 -5.17 -11.19
CA ARG A 12 23.58 -4.45 -12.28
C ARG A 12 22.19 -5.00 -12.56
N GLN A 13 22.01 -6.32 -12.60
CA GLN A 13 20.69 -6.92 -12.80
C GLN A 13 19.74 -6.59 -11.65
N SER A 14 20.20 -6.74 -10.41
CA SER A 14 19.43 -6.37 -9.22
C SER A 14 19.08 -4.88 -9.24
N ALA A 15 20.00 -4.00 -9.64
CA ALA A 15 19.73 -2.58 -9.83
C ALA A 15 18.68 -2.30 -10.93
N ALA A 16 18.62 -3.12 -11.98
CA ALA A 16 17.67 -2.97 -13.08
C ALA A 16 16.23 -3.41 -12.71
N PHE A 17 16.05 -4.34 -11.77
CA PHE A 17 14.71 -4.74 -11.30
C PHE A 17 14.09 -3.75 -10.28
N ARG A 18 14.90 -2.94 -9.60
CA ARG A 18 14.48 -1.92 -8.62
C ARG A 18 13.50 -0.88 -9.17
N PRO A 19 13.72 -0.24 -10.33
CA PRO A 19 12.77 0.76 -10.86
C PRO A 19 11.39 0.14 -11.15
N LEU A 20 11.33 -1.15 -11.52
CA LEU A 20 10.07 -1.85 -11.75
C LEU A 20 9.26 -2.03 -10.45
N ALA A 21 9.93 -2.43 -9.37
CA ALA A 21 9.30 -2.55 -8.05
C ALA A 21 8.83 -1.18 -7.51
N GLN A 22 9.64 -0.14 -7.66
CA GLN A 22 9.27 1.24 -7.29
C GLN A 22 8.09 1.76 -8.12
N GLN A 23 8.03 1.45 -9.42
CA GLN A 23 6.93 1.87 -10.28
C GLN A 23 5.60 1.24 -9.85
N VAL A 24 5.57 -0.06 -9.54
CA VAL A 24 4.36 -0.74 -9.04
C VAL A 24 3.86 -0.12 -7.73
N ARG A 25 4.76 0.21 -6.80
CA ARG A 25 4.40 0.82 -5.50
C ARG A 25 3.98 2.28 -5.62
N SER A 26 4.62 3.06 -6.50
CA SER A 26 4.16 4.42 -6.82
C SER A 26 2.72 4.44 -7.36
N GLY A 27 2.36 3.40 -8.13
CA GLY A 27 0.99 3.17 -8.58
C GLY A 27 0.02 2.90 -7.43
N ALA A 28 0.42 2.07 -6.44
CA ALA A 28 -0.38 1.81 -5.25
C ALA A 28 -0.62 3.05 -4.40
N ARG A 29 0.43 3.84 -4.17
CA ARG A 29 0.37 5.11 -3.46
C ARG A 29 -0.58 6.11 -4.14
N SER A 30 -0.46 6.25 -5.46
CA SER A 30 -1.32 7.12 -6.27
C SER A 30 -2.80 6.71 -6.19
N ARG A 31 -3.10 5.41 -6.24
CA ARG A 31 -4.48 4.90 -6.08
C ARG A 31 -5.12 5.31 -4.75
N MET A 32 -4.37 5.27 -3.64
CA MET A 32 -4.90 5.69 -2.34
C MET A 32 -5.29 7.18 -2.32
N VAL A 33 -4.47 8.04 -2.92
CA VAL A 33 -4.78 9.47 -3.06
C VAL A 33 -6.06 9.68 -3.88
N TRP A 34 -6.21 8.95 -4.99
CA TRP A 34 -7.43 8.96 -5.79
C TRP A 34 -8.67 8.48 -5.01
N PHE A 35 -8.54 7.47 -4.16
CA PHE A 35 -9.64 7.02 -3.31
C PHE A 35 -10.06 8.07 -2.30
N VAL A 36 -9.11 8.76 -1.66
CA VAL A 36 -9.42 9.88 -0.75
C VAL A 36 -10.15 11.00 -1.50
N ALA A 37 -9.65 11.39 -2.68
CA ALA A 37 -10.27 12.41 -3.50
C ALA A 37 -11.71 12.03 -3.92
N LEU A 38 -11.91 10.77 -4.33
CA LEU A 38 -13.24 10.25 -4.68
C LEU A 38 -14.18 10.26 -3.47
N CYS A 39 -13.72 9.84 -2.30
CA CYS A 39 -14.52 9.91 -1.08
C CYS A 39 -14.90 11.35 -0.76
N GLY A 40 -13.93 12.29 -0.80
CA GLY A 40 -14.18 13.71 -0.59
C GLY A 40 -15.21 14.28 -1.57
N PHE A 41 -15.11 13.91 -2.86
CA PHE A 41 -16.09 14.30 -3.87
C PHE A 41 -17.51 13.82 -3.52
N VAL A 42 -17.67 12.56 -3.13
CA VAL A 42 -18.98 12.01 -2.77
C VAL A 42 -19.52 12.63 -1.49
N ILE A 43 -18.69 12.87 -0.48
CA ILE A 43 -19.11 13.50 0.78
C ILE A 43 -19.68 14.91 0.52
N LEU A 44 -19.03 15.67 -0.35
CA LEU A 44 -19.41 17.06 -0.65
C LEU A 44 -20.61 17.16 -1.61
N ASN A 45 -20.79 16.20 -2.53
CA ASN A 45 -21.76 16.30 -3.62
C ASN A 45 -22.88 15.24 -3.57
N GLY A 46 -22.73 14.22 -2.73
CA GLY A 46 -23.61 13.05 -2.71
C GLY A 46 -25.04 13.35 -2.28
N LYS A 47 -25.26 14.41 -1.49
CA LYS A 47 -26.60 14.81 -1.02
C LYS A 47 -27.58 14.98 -2.18
N THR A 48 -27.22 15.77 -3.19
CA THR A 48 -28.11 16.06 -4.33
C THR A 48 -28.48 14.79 -5.09
N LEU A 49 -27.52 13.87 -5.22
CA LEU A 49 -27.75 12.56 -5.84
C LEU A 49 -28.72 11.72 -5.00
N TRP A 50 -28.48 11.58 -3.69
CA TRP A 50 -29.33 10.78 -2.81
C TRP A 50 -30.75 11.33 -2.72
N ASP A 51 -30.89 12.66 -2.61
CA ASP A 51 -32.21 13.31 -2.58
C ASP A 51 -32.99 13.01 -3.87
N SER A 52 -32.32 13.05 -5.02
CA SER A 52 -32.92 12.78 -6.34
C SER A 52 -33.32 11.32 -6.52
N ILE A 53 -32.45 10.39 -6.09
CA ILE A 53 -32.67 8.94 -6.22
C ILE A 53 -33.82 8.49 -5.32
N ALA A 54 -33.84 8.93 -4.07
CA ALA A 54 -34.85 8.51 -3.10
C ALA A 54 -36.13 9.36 -3.14
N GLN A 55 -36.14 10.45 -3.93
CA GLN A 55 -37.20 11.45 -3.96
C GLN A 55 -37.59 11.93 -2.55
N ALA A 56 -36.59 12.12 -1.70
CA ALA A 56 -36.74 12.47 -0.30
C ALA A 56 -35.63 13.45 0.11
N TYR A 57 -35.93 14.36 1.04
CA TYR A 57 -34.93 15.30 1.51
C TYR A 57 -34.15 14.72 2.69
N PHE A 58 -32.86 14.48 2.53
CA PHE A 58 -31.99 14.03 3.62
C PHE A 58 -31.27 15.21 4.29
N SER A 59 -31.39 15.29 5.62
CA SER A 59 -30.64 16.24 6.45
C SER A 59 -30.39 15.67 7.84
N GLY A 60 -29.35 16.14 8.53
CA GLY A 60 -29.03 15.68 9.88
C GLY A 60 -28.54 14.22 9.89
N LEU A 61 -29.10 13.40 10.79
CA LEU A 61 -28.66 12.02 11.03
C LEU A 61 -28.74 11.11 9.79
N PRO A 62 -29.85 11.07 9.01
CA PRO A 62 -29.90 10.29 7.77
C PRO A 62 -28.79 10.64 6.78
N LEU A 63 -28.48 11.93 6.61
CA LEU A 63 -27.41 12.37 5.72
C LEU A 63 -26.04 11.93 6.26
N ALA A 64 -25.81 12.02 7.58
CA ALA A 64 -24.60 11.54 8.21
C ALA A 64 -24.41 10.02 8.00
N LEU A 65 -25.49 9.22 8.08
CA LEU A 65 -25.45 7.77 7.83
C LEU A 65 -25.16 7.42 6.37
N LEU A 66 -25.58 8.24 5.41
CA LEU A 66 -25.24 8.08 3.99
C LEU A 66 -23.76 8.40 3.71
N ILE A 67 -23.24 9.41 4.39
CA ILE A 67 -21.85 9.86 4.30
C ILE A 67 -20.88 8.91 5.01
N PHE A 68 -21.32 8.26 6.08
CA PHE A 68 -20.46 7.52 7.01
C PHE A 68 -19.53 6.48 6.35
N PRO A 69 -19.98 5.62 5.42
CA PRO A 69 -19.09 4.66 4.77
C PRO A 69 -17.97 5.31 3.95
N TRP A 70 -18.22 6.50 3.37
CA TRP A 70 -17.21 7.25 2.63
C TRP A 70 -16.15 7.87 3.53
N VAL A 71 -16.55 8.31 4.72
CA VAL A 71 -15.60 8.78 5.74
C VAL A 71 -14.69 7.63 6.19
N ILE A 72 -15.27 6.46 6.48
CA ILE A 72 -14.49 5.26 6.83
C ILE A 72 -13.53 4.90 5.69
N ALA A 73 -14.01 4.85 4.45
CA ALA A 73 -13.18 4.52 3.29
C ALA A 73 -12.00 5.51 3.12
N ALA A 74 -12.24 6.82 3.32
CA ALA A 74 -11.19 7.83 3.28
C ALA A 74 -10.14 7.61 4.39
N LEU A 75 -10.57 7.32 5.62
CA LEU A 75 -9.66 7.04 6.73
C LEU A 75 -8.78 5.81 6.45
N PHE A 76 -9.38 4.72 5.95
CA PHE A 76 -8.62 3.53 5.57
C PHE A 76 -7.65 3.78 4.42
N ALA A 77 -8.03 4.60 3.43
CA ALA A 77 -7.14 4.97 2.34
C ALA A 77 -5.92 5.78 2.85
N VAL A 78 -6.11 6.70 3.79
CA VAL A 78 -5.01 7.44 4.43
C VAL A 78 -4.11 6.51 5.25
N ILE A 79 -4.68 5.61 6.05
CA ILE A 79 -3.89 4.63 6.83
C ILE A 79 -3.08 3.74 5.89
N THR A 80 -3.70 3.25 4.81
CA THR A 80 -3.04 2.40 3.81
C THR A 80 -1.90 3.14 3.12
N HIS A 81 -2.09 4.43 2.82
CA HIS A 81 -1.03 5.28 2.26
C HIS A 81 0.21 5.31 3.16
N PHE A 82 0.05 5.56 4.46
CA PHE A 82 1.18 5.55 5.40
C PHE A 82 1.83 4.18 5.54
N ILE A 83 1.06 3.08 5.48
CA ILE A 83 1.62 1.73 5.52
C ILE A 83 2.45 1.45 4.26
N ILE A 84 2.01 1.89 3.08
CA ILE A 84 2.78 1.77 1.83
C ILE A 84 4.08 2.58 1.92
N ASP A 85 4.02 3.78 2.48
CA ASP A 85 5.21 4.63 2.69
C ASP A 85 6.23 3.96 3.63
N GLU A 86 5.76 3.30 4.69
CA GLU A 86 6.64 2.54 5.60
C GLU A 86 7.25 1.32 4.89
N VAL A 87 6.51 0.63 4.02
CA VAL A 87 7.07 -0.47 3.19
C VAL A 87 8.21 0.05 2.33
N ASP A 88 8.04 1.20 1.68
CA ASP A 88 9.08 1.81 0.85
C ASP A 88 10.31 2.21 1.67
N ALA A 89 10.12 2.74 2.88
CA ALA A 89 11.24 3.05 3.78
C ALA A 89 12.02 1.79 4.17
N ARG A 90 11.33 0.69 4.50
CA ARG A 90 11.95 -0.59 4.86
C ARG A 90 12.67 -1.25 3.69
N ASP A 91 12.11 -1.14 2.49
CA ASP A 91 12.72 -1.66 1.28
C ASP A 91 14.02 -0.92 0.94
N ASN A 92 14.03 0.41 1.08
CA ASN A 92 15.24 1.20 0.91
C ASN A 92 16.33 0.82 1.93
N LEU A 93 15.95 0.53 3.18
CA LEU A 93 16.89 0.04 4.19
C LEU A 93 17.45 -1.33 3.82
N TYR A 94 16.61 -2.30 3.45
CA TYR A 94 17.05 -3.62 2.99
C TYR A 94 18.02 -3.50 1.80
N ILE A 95 17.71 -2.64 0.84
CA ILE A 95 18.59 -2.38 -0.31
C ILE A 95 19.93 -1.78 0.12
N ALA A 96 19.94 -0.85 1.07
CA ALA A 96 21.18 -0.24 1.57
C ALA A 96 22.06 -1.27 2.29
N HIS A 97 21.47 -2.15 3.10
CA HIS A 97 22.21 -3.26 3.73
C HIS A 97 22.77 -4.22 2.68
N GLN A 98 22.00 -4.55 1.64
CA GLN A 98 22.45 -5.44 0.57
C GLN A 98 23.57 -4.82 -0.26
N SER A 99 23.52 -3.51 -0.58
CA SER A 99 24.59 -2.84 -1.30
C SER A 99 25.86 -2.75 -0.44
N ALA A 100 25.74 -2.37 0.84
CA ALA A 100 26.89 -2.30 1.73
C ALA A 100 27.59 -3.66 1.88
N ALA A 101 26.83 -4.75 2.00
CA ALA A 101 27.41 -6.09 2.05
C ALA A 101 28.10 -6.49 0.74
N LEU A 102 27.54 -6.13 -0.42
CA LEU A 102 28.17 -6.35 -1.72
C LEU A 102 29.46 -5.53 -1.89
N ASP A 103 29.46 -4.27 -1.46
CA ASP A 103 30.63 -3.40 -1.54
C ASP A 103 31.77 -3.93 -0.66
N LEU A 104 31.47 -4.34 0.58
CA LEU A 104 32.43 -4.99 1.48
C LEU A 104 33.00 -6.30 0.89
N TYR A 105 32.15 -7.11 0.27
CA TYR A 105 32.60 -8.33 -0.40
C TYR A 105 33.51 -8.04 -1.61
N LEU A 106 33.22 -6.98 -2.38
CA LEU A 106 34.08 -6.58 -3.50
C LEU A 106 35.44 -6.04 -3.02
N GLU A 107 35.46 -5.30 -1.92
CA GLU A 107 36.70 -4.84 -1.27
C GLU A 107 37.55 -6.03 -0.79
N SER A 108 36.95 -7.01 -0.09
CA SER A 108 37.67 -8.21 0.34
C SER A 108 38.18 -9.07 -0.82
N LEU A 109 37.48 -9.03 -1.97
CA LEU A 109 37.90 -9.71 -3.20
C LEU A 109 39.13 -9.05 -3.83
N ASP A 110 39.23 -7.73 -3.76
CA ASP A 110 40.39 -6.97 -4.23
C ASP A 110 41.60 -7.11 -3.29
N GLU A 111 41.37 -7.30 -1.99
CA GLU A 111 42.39 -7.62 -0.98
C GLU A 111 42.85 -9.09 -1.02
N GLY A 112 42.09 -9.97 -1.68
CA GLY A 112 42.41 -11.40 -1.83
C GLY A 112 42.02 -12.27 -0.62
N ASP A 113 41.20 -11.74 0.30
CA ASP A 113 40.71 -12.42 1.51
C ASP A 113 39.21 -12.77 1.45
N ALA A 114 38.58 -12.63 0.28
CA ALA A 114 37.16 -12.93 0.11
C ALA A 114 36.84 -14.42 0.31
N ASP A 115 35.88 -14.71 1.20
CA ASP A 115 35.26 -16.03 1.31
C ASP A 115 34.08 -16.15 0.32
N PRO A 116 34.12 -17.08 -0.66
CA PRO A 116 32.99 -17.33 -1.55
C PRO A 116 31.66 -17.64 -0.83
N ARG A 117 31.71 -18.13 0.42
CA ARG A 117 30.51 -18.39 1.24
C ARG A 117 29.80 -17.10 1.63
N GLU A 118 30.52 -16.00 1.77
CA GLU A 118 29.95 -14.69 2.10
C GLU A 118 29.09 -14.16 0.94
N MET A 119 29.58 -14.28 -0.30
CA MET A 119 28.81 -13.96 -1.51
C MET A 119 27.54 -14.79 -1.62
N ILE A 120 27.64 -16.11 -1.38
CA ILE A 120 26.47 -17.00 -1.34
C ILE A 120 25.50 -16.52 -0.26
N ALA A 121 26.00 -16.12 0.90
CA ALA A 121 25.17 -15.65 2.00
C ALA A 121 24.43 -14.33 1.68
N ILE A 122 25.10 -13.40 1.00
CA ILE A 122 24.52 -12.14 0.54
C ILE A 122 23.45 -12.40 -0.54
N MET A 123 23.74 -13.24 -1.52
CA MET A 123 22.79 -13.58 -2.60
C MET A 123 21.55 -14.32 -2.09
N HIS A 124 21.69 -15.13 -1.04
CA HIS A 124 20.58 -15.89 -0.46
C HIS A 124 19.90 -15.18 0.72
N ASP A 125 20.25 -13.92 1.00
CA ASP A 125 19.75 -13.14 2.14
C ASP A 125 19.89 -13.88 3.49
N SER A 126 20.98 -14.64 3.65
CA SER A 126 21.18 -15.51 4.82
C SER A 126 22.12 -14.93 5.87
N THR A 127 22.62 -13.70 5.69
CA THR A 127 23.21 -12.94 6.80
C THR A 127 22.11 -12.50 7.77
N ASP A 128 22.41 -12.46 9.08
CA ASP A 128 21.40 -12.15 10.10
C ASP A 128 20.76 -10.77 9.90
N GLU A 129 21.54 -9.78 9.44
CA GLU A 129 21.04 -8.44 9.12
C GLU A 129 20.11 -8.41 7.90
N LEU A 130 20.49 -9.06 6.79
CA LEU A 130 19.66 -9.11 5.58
C LEU A 130 18.36 -9.89 5.85
N LYS A 131 18.46 -10.99 6.60
CA LYS A 131 17.31 -11.81 6.99
C LYS A 131 16.34 -11.04 7.89
N ALA A 132 16.86 -10.26 8.85
CA ALA A 132 16.05 -9.41 9.71
C ALA A 132 15.33 -8.31 8.90
N ALA A 133 16.07 -7.59 8.06
CA ALA A 133 15.52 -6.52 7.21
C ALA A 133 14.46 -7.05 6.22
N LYS A 134 14.72 -8.18 5.57
CA LYS A 134 13.76 -8.84 4.66
C LYS A 134 12.52 -9.34 5.40
N SER A 135 12.67 -9.91 6.59
CA SER A 135 11.55 -10.36 7.41
C SER A 135 10.65 -9.21 7.84
N GLU A 136 11.22 -8.06 8.21
CA GLU A 136 10.44 -6.86 8.49
C GLU A 136 9.71 -6.36 7.24
N LEU A 137 10.42 -6.23 6.12
CA LEU A 137 9.85 -5.82 4.83
C LEU A 137 8.66 -6.71 4.43
N ASP A 138 8.80 -8.03 4.53
CA ASP A 138 7.74 -8.99 4.21
C ASP A 138 6.51 -8.83 5.11
N LYS A 139 6.71 -8.56 6.40
CA LYS A 139 5.61 -8.30 7.35
C LYS A 139 4.85 -7.05 6.96
N TYR A 140 5.55 -5.96 6.67
CA TYR A 140 4.91 -4.70 6.26
C TYR A 140 4.25 -4.82 4.89
N SER A 141 4.88 -5.50 3.94
CA SER A 141 4.32 -5.75 2.60
C SER A 141 3.00 -6.53 2.66
N LYS A 142 2.95 -7.61 3.47
CA LYS A 142 1.70 -8.35 3.70
C LYS A 142 0.62 -7.51 4.35
N ARG A 143 0.98 -6.64 5.31
CA ARG A 143 0.06 -5.69 5.92
C ARG A 143 -0.47 -4.68 4.90
N ALA A 144 0.40 -4.08 4.09
CA ALA A 144 0.01 -3.14 3.05
C ALA A 144 -1.00 -3.76 2.08
N GLN A 145 -0.75 -4.97 1.59
CA GLN A 145 -1.68 -5.68 0.71
C GLN A 145 -3.04 -5.95 1.37
N LEU A 146 -3.05 -6.32 2.65
CA LEU A 146 -4.29 -6.52 3.39
C LEU A 146 -5.07 -5.20 3.52
N PHE A 147 -4.40 -4.12 3.87
CA PHE A 147 -5.00 -2.80 4.00
C PHE A 147 -5.48 -2.21 2.67
N GLU A 148 -4.76 -2.44 1.57
CA GLU A 148 -5.22 -2.11 0.22
C GLU A 148 -6.54 -2.82 -0.12
N ARG A 149 -6.64 -4.13 0.18
CA ARG A 149 -7.86 -4.90 -0.05
C ARG A 149 -9.02 -4.41 0.83
N ILE A 150 -8.76 -4.11 2.10
CA ILE A 150 -9.77 -3.56 3.02
C ILE A 150 -10.25 -2.20 2.53
N THR A 151 -9.33 -1.31 2.17
CA THR A 151 -9.66 0.03 1.63
C THR A 151 -10.52 -0.09 0.38
N PHE A 152 -10.13 -0.95 -0.56
CA PHE A 152 -10.92 -1.18 -1.77
C PHE A 152 -12.32 -1.72 -1.44
N ALA A 153 -12.42 -2.69 -0.52
CA ALA A 153 -13.71 -3.21 -0.06
C ALA A 153 -14.59 -2.12 0.59
N CYS A 154 -14.01 -1.22 1.39
CA CYS A 154 -14.72 -0.08 1.97
C CYS A 154 -15.23 0.89 0.90
N VAL A 155 -14.44 1.19 -0.14
CA VAL A 155 -14.87 2.03 -1.26
C VAL A 155 -16.03 1.38 -2.00
N VAL A 156 -15.94 0.08 -2.30
CA VAL A 156 -17.02 -0.68 -2.95
C VAL A 156 -18.28 -0.71 -2.09
N ALA A 157 -18.14 -0.94 -0.77
CA ALA A 157 -19.26 -0.91 0.16
C ALA A 157 -19.92 0.47 0.21
N GLY A 158 -19.14 1.56 0.23
CA GLY A 158 -19.66 2.93 0.17
C GLY A 158 -20.39 3.23 -1.14
N PHE A 159 -19.89 2.71 -2.26
CA PHE A 159 -20.56 2.80 -3.55
C PHE A 159 -21.92 2.10 -3.54
N VAL A 160 -21.96 0.83 -3.10
CA VAL A 160 -23.21 0.06 -2.98
C VAL A 160 -24.18 0.75 -2.01
N TRP A 161 -23.68 1.24 -0.88
CA TRP A 161 -24.49 1.99 0.09
C TRP A 161 -25.08 3.27 -0.50
N SER A 162 -24.37 3.95 -1.39
CA SER A 162 -24.89 5.15 -2.04
C SER A 162 -26.07 4.88 -2.98
N LEU A 163 -26.19 3.64 -3.47
CA LEU A 163 -27.30 3.22 -4.31
C LEU A 163 -28.48 2.71 -3.49
N VAL A 164 -28.22 1.91 -2.44
CA VAL A 164 -29.28 1.21 -1.69
C VAL A 164 -29.67 1.94 -0.40
N GLY A 165 -28.70 2.55 0.28
CA GLY A 165 -28.86 3.24 1.56
C GLY A 165 -29.95 4.31 1.57
N PRO A 166 -30.09 5.18 0.55
CA PRO A 166 -31.15 6.18 0.51
C PRO A 166 -32.56 5.56 0.61
N PHE A 167 -32.82 4.47 -0.11
CA PHE A 167 -34.12 3.78 -0.08
C PHE A 167 -34.40 3.14 1.29
N LEU A 168 -33.38 2.51 1.88
CA LEU A 168 -33.50 1.91 3.21
C LEU A 168 -33.82 2.96 4.28
N LEU A 169 -33.14 4.10 4.24
CA LEU A 169 -33.39 5.17 5.20
C LEU A 169 -34.79 5.77 5.03
N VAL A 170 -35.26 5.96 3.80
CA VAL A 170 -36.65 6.41 3.56
C VAL A 170 -37.66 5.40 4.09
N TYR A 171 -37.42 4.10 3.86
CA TYR A 171 -38.28 3.04 4.40
C TYR A 171 -38.33 3.09 5.93
N ILE A 172 -37.17 3.18 6.59
CA ILE A 172 -37.08 3.26 8.07
C ILE A 172 -37.83 4.49 8.60
N ILE A 173 -37.56 5.67 8.03
CA ILE A 173 -38.21 6.93 8.43
C ILE A 173 -39.73 6.85 8.25
N ARG A 174 -40.22 6.30 7.13
CA ARG A 174 -41.66 6.17 6.86
C ARG A 174 -42.34 5.09 7.71
N SER A 175 -41.62 4.04 8.08
CA SER A 175 -42.14 2.94 8.90
C SER A 175 -42.27 3.27 10.39
N GLY A 176 -41.79 4.44 10.82
CA GLY A 176 -41.90 4.88 12.22
C GLY A 176 -41.06 4.06 13.20
N LEU A 177 -40.03 3.36 12.70
CA LEU A 177 -39.10 2.55 13.50
C LEU A 177 -38.03 3.38 14.24
N THR A 178 -38.35 4.62 14.60
CA THR A 178 -37.48 5.53 15.37
C THR A 178 -38.10 5.89 16.70
#